data_AF-A0A7X6Z9E2-F1
#
_entry.id   AF-A0A7X6Z9E2-F1
#
_cell.length_a   1.000
_cell.length_b   1.000
_cell.length_c   1.000
_cell.angle_alpha   90.00
_cell.angle_beta   90.00
_cell.angle_gamma   90.00
#
_symmetry.space_group_name_H-M   'P 1'
#
loop_
_entity.id
_entity.type
_entity.pdbx_description
1 polymer ?
#
loop_
_entity_poly.entity_id
_entity_poly.type
_entity_poly.pdbx_seq_one_letter_code
_entity_poly.pdbx_strand_id
1 'polypeptide(L)' 'MKRHLALAAVLALLLALLSGCAGAPEPVRVSDGYRNYYEIFVRSFYDSDGDGIGDLAGVTAKLDYISGTLGADGSWLM' A
#
# COMPACT_ATOMS: atom_id res chain seq x y z
N MET A 1 2.01 23.74 -53.83
CA MET A 1 3.17 22.92 -53.41
C MET A 1 3.77 23.37 -52.08
N LYS A 2 4.24 24.63 -51.92
CA LYS A 2 4.88 25.13 -50.67
C LYS A 2 4.02 25.02 -49.39
N ARG A 3 2.69 25.20 -49.48
CA ARG A 3 1.74 25.05 -48.35
C ARG A 3 1.60 23.61 -47.86
N HIS A 4 1.67 22.62 -48.76
CA HIS A 4 1.60 21.21 -48.40
C HIS A 4 2.90 20.72 -47.75
N LEU A 5 4.05 21.24 -48.22
CA LEU A 5 5.35 21.01 -47.59
C LEU A 5 5.40 21.58 -46.16
N ALA A 6 4.87 22.78 -45.94
CA ALA A 6 4.78 23.36 -44.60
C ALA A 6 3.86 22.56 -43.67
N LEU A 7 2.71 22.11 -44.16
CA LEU A 7 1.78 21.29 -43.36
C LEU A 7 2.39 19.93 -42.97
N ALA A 8 3.09 19.29 -43.91
CA ALA A 8 3.77 18.02 -43.66
C ALA A 8 4.90 18.15 -42.64
N ALA A 9 5.66 19.26 -42.68
CA ALA A 9 6.72 19.53 -41.71
C ALA A 9 6.17 19.77 -40.30
N VAL A 10 5.06 20.51 -40.16
CA VAL A 10 4.40 20.73 -38.87
C VAL A 10 3.84 19.42 -38.32
N LEU A 11 3.20 18.59 -39.16
CA LEU A 11 2.68 17.30 -38.73
C LEU A 11 3.80 16.35 -38.28
N ALA A 12 4.92 16.30 -39.00
CA ALA A 12 6.08 15.51 -38.62
C ALA A 12 6.70 15.98 -37.29
N LEU A 13 6.76 17.30 -37.07
CA LEU A 13 7.24 17.88 -35.81
C LEU A 13 6.30 17.54 -34.65
N LEU A 14 4.98 17.60 -34.85
CA LEU A 14 3.98 17.23 -33.85
C LEU A 14 4.04 15.74 -33.49
N LEU A 15 4.22 14.86 -34.49
CA LEU A 15 4.40 13.41 -34.28
C LEU A 15 5.70 13.10 -33.52
N ALA A 16 6.78 13.83 -33.79
CA ALA A 16 8.05 13.68 -33.07
C ALA A 16 7.94 14.13 -31.60
N LEU A 17 7.20 15.22 -31.32
CA LEU A 17 6.95 15.71 -29.97
C LEU A 17 6.09 14.75 -29.13
N LEU A 18 5.20 13.97 -29.76
CA LEU A 18 4.37 12.95 -29.11
C LEU A 18 5.12 11.65 -28.80
N SER A 19 6.29 11.43 -29.40
CA SER A 19 7.08 10.19 -29.24
C SER A 19 8.05 10.23 -28.06
N GLY A 20 8.10 11.32 -27.29
CA GLY A 20 9.10 11.58 -26.25
C GLY A 20 8.82 10.94 -24.88
N CYS A 21 7.71 10.24 -24.66
CA CYS A 21 7.41 9.60 -23.37
C CYS A 21 7.90 8.15 -23.34
N ALA A 22 9.22 7.94 -23.28
CA ALA A 22 9.73 6.68 -22.76
C ALA A 22 9.42 6.65 -21.26
N GLY A 23 8.48 5.80 -20.85
CA GLY A 23 8.05 5.67 -19.46
C GLY A 23 9.24 5.48 -18.54
N ALA A 24 9.32 6.28 -17.48
CA ALA A 24 10.29 6.07 -16.42
C ALA A 24 10.16 4.60 -15.94
N PRO A 25 11.26 3.93 -15.57
CA PRO A 25 11.17 2.61 -14.97
C PRO A 25 10.21 2.69 -13.78
N GLU A 26 9.17 1.84 -13.78
CA GLU A 26 8.30 1.69 -12.62
C GLU A 26 9.21 1.41 -11.41
N PRO A 27 9.07 2.17 -10.31
CA PRO A 27 9.86 1.89 -9.12
C PRO A 27 9.61 0.43 -8.74
N VAL A 28 10.69 -0.30 -8.45
CA VAL A 28 10.58 -1.68 -7.95
C VAL A 28 9.80 -1.62 -6.64
N ARG A 29 8.51 -1.92 -6.71
CA ARG A 29 7.67 -2.11 -5.53
C ARG A 29 8.07 -3.44 -4.91
N VAL A 30 9.02 -3.39 -3.97
CA VAL A 30 9.28 -4.52 -3.07
C VAL A 30 8.01 -4.70 -2.25
N SER A 31 7.39 -5.89 -2.28
CA SER A 31 6.25 -6.19 -1.41
C SER A 31 6.73 -6.15 0.03
N ASP A 32 6.36 -5.10 0.73
CA ASP A 32 6.82 -4.72 2.06
C ASP A 32 5.72 -4.94 3.09
N GLY A 33 4.97 -6.04 2.98
CA GLY A 33 3.86 -6.41 3.87
C GLY A 33 4.24 -6.66 5.34
N TYR A 34 5.42 -6.21 5.76
CA TYR A 34 5.90 -6.20 7.14
C TYR A 34 6.05 -4.76 7.67
N ARG A 35 5.36 -3.77 7.10
CA ARG A 35 5.45 -2.38 7.57
C ARG A 35 4.32 -2.00 8.52
N ASN A 36 3.21 -2.73 8.55
CA ASN A 36 2.07 -2.40 9.40
C ASN A 36 1.89 -3.43 10.53
N TYR A 37 2.39 -3.10 11.73
CA TYR A 37 2.29 -3.94 12.92
C TYR A 37 1.49 -3.26 14.03
N TYR A 38 0.73 -4.05 14.78
CA TYR A 38 -0.02 -3.59 15.94
C TYR A 38 0.61 -4.09 17.25
N GLU A 39 1.06 -3.17 18.10
CA GLU A 39 1.60 -3.50 19.42
C GLU A 39 0.47 -3.75 20.41
N ILE A 40 0.55 -4.87 21.13
CA ILE A 40 -0.47 -5.32 22.08
C ILE A 40 0.19 -5.52 23.45
N PHE A 41 -0.27 -4.74 24.42
CA PHE A 41 -0.02 -5.01 25.84
C PHE A 41 -1.04 -6.03 26.34
N VAL A 42 -0.64 -7.32 26.37
CA VAL A 42 -1.59 -8.45 26.51
C VAL A 42 -2.47 -8.29 27.74
N ARG A 43 -1.86 -7.99 28.89
CA ARG A 43 -2.55 -7.88 30.19
C ARG A 43 -3.55 -6.73 30.30
N SER A 44 -3.55 -5.81 29.34
CA SER A 44 -4.44 -4.64 29.32
C SER A 44 -5.37 -4.64 28.12
N PHE A 45 -5.30 -5.64 27.25
CA PHE A 45 -5.98 -5.62 25.95
C PHE A 45 -7.40 -6.18 26.01
N TYR A 46 -7.54 -7.45 26.38
CA TYR A 46 -8.85 -8.09 26.48
C TYR A 46 -8.80 -9.26 27.47
N ASP A 47 -9.64 -9.19 28.48
CA ASP A 47 -9.87 -10.25 29.47
C ASP A 47 -10.97 -11.18 28.94
N SER A 48 -10.63 -12.46 28.73
CA SER A 48 -11.52 -13.46 28.16
C SER A 48 -12.16 -14.39 29.19
N ASP A 49 -11.66 -14.44 30.42
CA ASP A 49 -12.15 -15.34 31.48
C ASP A 49 -12.75 -14.60 32.70
N GLY A 50 -12.65 -13.27 32.73
CA GLY A 50 -13.29 -12.39 33.71
C GLY A 50 -12.48 -12.17 34.98
N ASP A 51 -11.18 -12.50 35.00
CA ASP A 51 -10.32 -12.32 36.16
C ASP A 51 -9.80 -10.88 36.36
N GLY A 52 -10.08 -10.00 35.38
CA GLY A 52 -9.68 -8.59 35.36
C GLY A 52 -8.31 -8.33 34.72
N ILE A 53 -7.66 -9.34 34.14
CA ILE A 53 -6.36 -9.25 33.48
C ILE A 53 -6.51 -9.77 32.05
N GLY A 54 -5.98 -9.01 31.08
CA GLY A 54 -5.99 -9.46 29.69
C GLY A 54 -5.12 -10.69 29.44
N ASP A 55 -5.53 -11.51 28.48
CA ASP A 55 -4.92 -12.81 28.22
C ASP A 55 -4.80 -13.12 26.71
N LEU A 56 -4.06 -14.19 26.38
CA LEU A 56 -3.80 -14.57 24.98
C LEU A 56 -5.05 -15.10 24.25
N ALA A 57 -6.00 -15.71 24.95
CA ALA A 57 -7.27 -16.09 24.35
C ALA A 57 -8.09 -14.85 24.00
N GLY A 58 -8.00 -13.80 24.81
CA GLY A 58 -8.54 -12.47 24.53
C GLY A 58 -7.90 -11.81 23.31
N VAL A 59 -6.58 -11.89 23.16
CA VAL A 59 -5.89 -11.44 21.93
C VAL A 59 -6.42 -12.20 20.72
N THR A 60 -6.52 -13.52 20.82
CA THR A 60 -7.02 -14.39 19.74
C THR A 60 -8.44 -14.01 19.33
N ALA A 61 -9.31 -13.72 20.29
CA ALA A 61 -10.70 -13.30 20.06
C ALA A 61 -10.83 -11.95 19.33
N LYS A 62 -9.75 -11.18 19.17
CA LYS A 62 -9.74 -9.88 18.49
C LYS A 62 -8.89 -9.84 17.23
N LEU A 63 -8.32 -10.96 16.77
CA LEU A 63 -7.50 -10.97 15.56
C LEU A 63 -8.25 -10.49 14.32
N ASP A 64 -9.54 -10.80 14.19
CA ASP A 64 -10.37 -10.29 13.07
C ASP A 64 -10.49 -8.76 13.09
N TYR A 65 -10.56 -8.15 14.27
CA TYR A 65 -10.55 -6.70 14.42
C TYR A 65 -9.19 -6.10 14.04
N ILE A 66 -8.10 -6.72 14.49
CA ILE A 66 -6.73 -6.25 14.23
C ILE A 66 -6.40 -6.38 12.74
N SER A 67 -6.71 -7.51 12.11
CA SER A 67 -6.42 -7.74 10.70
C SER A 67 -7.43 -7.06 9.78
N GLY A 68 -8.73 -7.22 10.02
CA GLY A 68 -9.78 -6.74 9.11
C GLY A 68 -10.10 -5.26 9.28
N THR A 69 -10.33 -4.81 10.51
CA THR A 69 -10.77 -3.42 10.77
C THR A 69 -9.60 -2.45 10.84
N LEU A 70 -8.51 -2.82 11.52
CA LEU A 70 -7.32 -1.98 11.62
C LEU A 70 -6.35 -2.15 10.44
N GLY A 71 -6.42 -3.28 9.73
CA GLY A 71 -5.57 -3.54 8.57
C GLY A 71 -4.11 -3.88 8.93
N ALA A 72 -3.84 -4.29 10.16
CA ALA A 72 -2.48 -4.66 10.58
C ALA A 72 -2.08 -6.03 9.98
N ASP A 73 -0.84 -6.11 9.49
CA ASP A 73 -0.28 -7.32 8.88
C ASP A 73 0.26 -8.30 9.94
N GLY A 74 0.60 -7.79 11.12
CA GLY A 74 1.08 -8.58 12.25
C GLY A 74 0.96 -7.88 13.59
N SER A 75 1.38 -8.56 14.66
CA SER A 75 1.33 -8.01 16.02
C SER A 75 2.63 -8.23 16.80
N TRP A 76 3.00 -7.24 17.60
CA TRP A 76 4.08 -7.35 18.60
C TRP A 76 3.44 -7.43 19.99
N LEU A 77 3.72 -8.50 20.72
CA LEU A 77 3.20 -8.70 22.07
C LEU A 77 4.19 -8.21 23.13
N MET A 78 3.70 -7.40 24.07
CA MET A 78 4.38 -6.97 25.29
C MET A 78 3.63 -7.42 26.55
#